data_AF-A0A087SFM3-F1
#
_entry.id   AF-A0A087SFM3-F1
#
_cell.length_a   1.000
_cell.length_b   1.000
_cell.length_c   1.000
_cell.angle_alpha   90.00
_cell.angle_beta   90.00
_cell.angle_gamma   90.00
#
_symmetry.space_group_name_H-M   'P 1'
#
loop_
_entity.id
_entity.type
_entity.pdbx_description
1 polymer ?
#
loop_
_entity_poly.entity_id
_entity_poly.type
_entity_poly.pdbx_seq_one_letter_code
_entity_poly.pdbx_strand_id
1 'polypeptide(L)'
;MSDDREKELQQALAGCVLDSSWFYCVAGVGLAIPIGVRLKSYNPLVYLGLSGTLLDLLNGYNKCTKERAELRDYQLAVSTRAPRLCGLVGHARGAQARRLATGAGPDLGLGATLQRAVAFGPSEVAAFVRLTGDTNPIHQSLPAAQAAGFERCLVPGIMAASLFPALIGSAVPGALYLTQTLKFRAPVQVSEPMLASVTVSRISGRRLTFDTQLTDSAGAVRVSGSALAMLPPST
;
A
#
# COMPACT_ATOMS: atom_id res chain seq x y z
N MET A 1 -5.15 1.13 -16.67
CA MET A 1 -4.70 0.75 -15.31
C MET A 1 -4.89 -0.72 -14.96
N SER A 2 -5.99 -1.41 -15.31
CA SER A 2 -6.04 -2.90 -15.23
C SER A 2 -5.18 -3.54 -16.32
N ASP A 3 -5.29 -3.01 -17.53
CA ASP A 3 -4.65 -3.53 -18.75
C ASP A 3 -3.12 -3.35 -18.75
N ASP A 4 -2.62 -2.25 -18.18
CA ASP A 4 -1.17 -1.97 -18.13
C ASP A 4 -0.43 -2.88 -17.15
N ARG A 5 -1.09 -3.22 -16.03
CA ARG A 5 -0.53 -4.12 -15.02
C ARG A 5 -0.60 -5.58 -15.45
N GLU A 6 -1.63 -5.94 -16.23
CA GLU A 6 -1.71 -7.24 -16.89
C GLU A 6 -0.59 -7.40 -17.93
N LYS A 7 -0.31 -6.35 -18.71
CA LYS A 7 0.82 -6.34 -19.67
C LYS A 7 2.18 -6.39 -18.98
N GLU A 8 2.40 -5.66 -17.90
CA GLU A 8 3.64 -5.76 -17.10
C GLU A 8 3.81 -7.16 -16.50
N LEU A 9 2.73 -7.77 -16.00
CA LEU A 9 2.76 -9.15 -15.49
C LEU A 9 3.06 -10.16 -16.59
N GLN A 10 2.47 -9.98 -17.78
CA GLN A 10 2.74 -10.82 -18.96
C GLN A 10 4.18 -10.65 -19.48
N GLN A 11 4.74 -9.43 -19.42
CA GLN A 11 6.14 -9.17 -19.79
C GLN A 11 7.14 -9.74 -18.77
N ALA A 12 6.85 -9.63 -17.47
CA ALA A 12 7.66 -10.27 -16.43
C ALA A 12 7.61 -11.81 -16.52
N LEU A 13 6.47 -12.35 -16.96
CA LEU A 13 6.27 -13.76 -17.29
C LEU A 13 7.16 -14.23 -18.45
N ALA A 14 7.25 -13.43 -19.50
CA ALA A 14 8.04 -13.73 -20.68
C ALA A 14 9.54 -13.72 -20.38
N GLY A 15 10.01 -12.79 -19.53
CA GLY A 15 11.42 -12.73 -19.12
C GLY A 15 11.90 -13.95 -18.32
N CYS A 16 11.05 -14.46 -17.42
CA CYS A 16 11.39 -15.59 -16.55
C CYS A 16 11.61 -16.92 -17.30
N VAL A 17 10.93 -17.13 -18.44
CA VAL A 17 11.09 -18.36 -19.26
C VAL A 17 12.38 -18.33 -20.08
N LEU A 18 12.87 -17.14 -20.44
CA LEU A 18 14.01 -16.96 -21.34
C LEU A 18 15.35 -16.92 -20.61
N ASP A 19 15.40 -16.43 -19.36
CA ASP A 19 16.66 -16.15 -18.65
C ASP A 19 17.37 -17.39 -18.05
N SER A 20 16.88 -18.62 -18.22
CA SER A 20 17.50 -19.81 -17.59
C SER A 20 17.47 -21.11 -18.42
N SER A 21 17.20 -21.03 -19.71
CA SER A 21 16.78 -22.20 -20.52
C SER A 21 17.77 -22.56 -21.65
N TRP A 22 19.08 -22.61 -21.36
CA TRP A 22 20.10 -22.94 -22.38
C TRP A 22 21.02 -24.12 -22.02
N PHE A 23 21.02 -24.56 -20.76
CA PHE A 23 22.02 -25.49 -20.26
C PHE A 23 21.86 -26.89 -20.87
N TYR A 24 20.65 -27.43 -20.89
CA TYR A 24 20.40 -28.78 -21.41
C TYR A 24 20.43 -28.82 -22.95
N CYS A 25 20.08 -27.73 -23.63
CA CYS A 25 20.30 -27.55 -25.08
C CYS A 25 21.78 -27.67 -25.43
N VAL A 26 22.65 -26.90 -24.77
CA VAL A 26 24.08 -26.87 -25.10
C VAL A 26 24.75 -28.20 -24.76
N ALA A 27 24.38 -28.81 -23.63
CA ALA A 27 24.85 -30.14 -23.26
C ALA A 27 24.39 -31.22 -24.27
N GLY A 28 23.13 -31.18 -24.70
CA GLY A 28 22.56 -32.09 -25.68
C GLY A 28 23.27 -32.02 -27.03
N VAL A 29 23.52 -30.82 -27.54
CA VAL A 29 24.27 -30.61 -28.79
C VAL A 29 25.73 -31.06 -28.65
N GLY A 30 26.38 -30.74 -27.52
CA GLY A 30 27.77 -31.14 -27.26
C GLY A 30 27.98 -32.65 -27.23
N LEU A 31 26.99 -33.41 -26.75
CA LEU A 31 27.00 -34.88 -26.79
C LEU A 31 26.61 -35.44 -28.15
N ALA A 32 25.71 -34.77 -28.87
CA ALA A 32 25.19 -35.27 -30.13
C ALA A 32 26.18 -35.21 -31.29
N ILE A 33 27.03 -34.18 -31.34
CA ILE A 33 28.04 -34.01 -32.39
C ILE A 33 29.02 -35.20 -32.47
N PRO A 34 29.72 -35.61 -31.39
CA PRO A 34 30.66 -36.73 -31.46
C PRO A 34 29.98 -38.08 -31.76
N ILE A 35 28.75 -38.27 -31.27
CA ILE A 35 27.96 -39.48 -31.56
C ILE A 35 27.52 -39.52 -33.03
N GLY A 36 27.04 -38.39 -33.56
CA GLY A 36 26.62 -38.26 -34.96
C GLY A 36 27.75 -38.52 -35.94
N VAL A 37 28.97 -38.03 -35.65
CA VAL A 37 30.17 -38.31 -36.46
C VAL A 37 30.51 -39.80 -36.47
N ARG A 38 30.42 -40.48 -35.31
CA ARG A 38 30.70 -41.93 -35.22
C ARG A 38 29.65 -42.78 -35.93
N LEU A 39 28.38 -42.39 -35.86
CA LEU A 39 27.26 -43.11 -36.47
C LEU A 39 26.99 -42.69 -37.92
N LYS A 40 27.71 -41.69 -38.44
CA LYS A 40 27.48 -41.05 -39.76
C LYS A 40 26.01 -40.71 -40.00
N SER A 41 25.32 -40.25 -38.97
CA SER A 41 23.89 -39.95 -38.99
C SER A 41 23.60 -38.67 -38.22
N TYR A 42 22.67 -37.86 -38.74
CA TYR A 42 22.21 -36.64 -38.08
C TYR A 42 21.12 -36.89 -37.04
N ASN A 43 20.57 -38.10 -36.97
CA ASN A 43 19.51 -38.47 -36.05
C ASN A 43 19.85 -38.14 -34.58
N PRO A 44 21.06 -38.43 -34.06
CA PRO A 44 21.43 -38.07 -32.69
C PRO A 44 21.36 -36.56 -32.41
N LEU A 45 21.69 -35.71 -33.39
CA LEU A 45 21.60 -34.25 -33.27
C LEU A 45 20.15 -33.79 -33.11
N VAL A 46 19.24 -34.37 -33.89
CA VAL A 46 17.81 -34.06 -33.85
C VAL A 46 17.22 -34.52 -32.52
N TYR A 47 17.46 -35.76 -32.11
CA TYR A 47 16.87 -36.31 -30.88
C TYR A 47 17.43 -35.68 -29.60
N LEU A 48 18.76 -35.54 -29.48
CA LEU A 48 19.38 -34.98 -28.27
C LEU A 48 19.26 -33.45 -28.20
N GLY A 49 19.26 -32.77 -29.36
CA GLY A 49 19.02 -31.33 -29.41
C GLY A 49 17.59 -30.98 -29.02
N LEU A 50 16.58 -31.63 -29.62
CA LEU A 50 15.17 -31.36 -29.33
C LEU A 50 14.79 -31.74 -27.89
N SER A 51 15.31 -32.87 -27.39
CA SER A 51 15.07 -33.27 -26.00
C SER A 51 15.74 -32.33 -24.99
N GLY A 52 16.94 -31.81 -25.30
CA GLY A 52 17.59 -30.76 -24.50
C GLY A 52 16.74 -29.49 -24.41
N THR A 53 16.20 -29.01 -25.53
CA THR A 53 15.32 -27.82 -25.58
C THR A 53 14.02 -28.02 -24.83
N LEU A 54 13.39 -29.18 -24.95
CA LEU A 54 12.18 -29.49 -24.19
C LEU A 54 12.46 -29.50 -22.69
N LEU A 55 13.61 -30.05 -22.27
CA LEU A 55 13.97 -30.13 -20.85
C LEU A 55 14.29 -28.75 -20.26
N ASP A 56 14.96 -27.88 -21.02
CA ASP A 56 15.19 -26.49 -20.63
C ASP A 56 13.87 -25.72 -20.47
N LEU A 57 12.90 -25.91 -21.38
CA LEU A 57 11.57 -25.29 -21.29
C LEU A 57 10.79 -25.77 -20.04
N LEU A 58 10.81 -27.07 -19.77
CA LEU A 58 10.14 -27.66 -18.61
C LEU A 58 10.79 -27.22 -17.29
N ASN A 59 12.12 -27.14 -17.25
CA ASN A 59 12.84 -26.67 -16.08
C ASN A 59 12.59 -25.18 -15.82
N GLY A 60 12.62 -24.35 -16.87
CA GLY A 60 12.26 -22.93 -16.79
C GLY A 60 10.83 -22.71 -16.29
N TYR A 61 9.87 -23.49 -16.80
CA TYR A 61 8.48 -23.46 -16.33
C TYR A 61 8.35 -23.85 -14.85
N ASN A 62 9.02 -24.91 -14.41
CA ASN A 62 8.99 -25.37 -13.02
C ASN A 62 9.67 -24.38 -12.06
N LYS A 63 10.75 -23.74 -12.48
CA LYS A 63 11.41 -22.68 -11.70
C LYS A 63 10.50 -21.46 -11.56
N CYS A 64 9.92 -21.00 -12.67
CA CYS A 64 9.00 -19.86 -12.70
C CYS A 64 7.76 -20.10 -11.81
N THR A 65 7.19 -21.30 -11.87
CA THR A 65 6.04 -21.68 -11.04
C THR A 65 6.38 -21.76 -9.56
N LYS A 66 7.58 -22.26 -9.19
CA LYS A 66 8.07 -22.22 -7.80
C LYS A 66 8.27 -20.80 -7.30
N GLU A 67 8.96 -19.95 -8.06
CA GLU A 67 9.18 -18.54 -7.69
C GLU A 67 7.85 -17.79 -7.54
N ARG A 68 6.85 -18.08 -8.38
CA ARG A 68 5.49 -17.53 -8.21
C ARG A 68 4.75 -18.08 -6.99
N ALA A 69 4.91 -19.35 -6.67
CA ALA A 69 4.33 -19.94 -5.46
C ALA A 69 4.97 -19.30 -4.21
N GLU A 70 6.28 -19.13 -4.19
CA GLU A 70 7.01 -18.46 -3.11
C GLU A 70 6.63 -16.98 -2.98
N LEU A 71 6.45 -16.26 -4.09
CA LEU A 71 5.94 -14.88 -4.08
C LEU A 71 4.50 -14.79 -3.55
N ARG A 72 3.64 -15.73 -3.93
CA ARG A 72 2.25 -15.80 -3.46
C ARG A 72 2.20 -16.14 -1.97
N ASP A 73 3.02 -17.08 -1.52
CA ASP A 73 3.16 -17.44 -0.11
C ASP A 73 3.79 -16.31 0.69
N TYR A 74 4.74 -15.57 0.14
CA TYR A 74 5.27 -14.35 0.74
C TYR A 74 4.20 -13.26 0.83
N GLN A 75 3.38 -13.04 -0.19
CA GLN A 75 2.27 -12.09 -0.14
C GLN A 75 1.20 -12.48 0.89
N LEU A 76 0.87 -13.77 0.99
CA LEU A 76 -0.02 -14.31 2.00
C LEU A 76 0.59 -14.26 3.41
N ALA A 77 1.89 -14.51 3.54
CA ALA A 77 2.65 -14.37 4.78
C ALA A 77 2.74 -12.91 5.21
N VAL A 78 2.99 -11.96 4.32
CA VAL A 78 2.97 -10.51 4.62
C VAL A 78 1.57 -10.06 5.05
N SER A 79 0.52 -10.65 4.49
CA SER A 79 -0.88 -10.42 4.88
C SER A 79 -1.22 -10.99 6.27
N THR A 80 -0.57 -12.07 6.70
CA THR A 80 -0.88 -12.81 7.94
C THR A 80 0.15 -12.64 9.06
N ARG A 81 1.36 -12.15 8.75
CA ARG A 81 2.50 -12.04 9.66
C ARG A 81 2.72 -10.58 9.98
N ALA A 82 1.97 -10.11 10.98
CA ALA A 82 2.36 -8.92 11.72
C ALA A 82 3.84 -9.10 12.15
N PRO A 83 4.76 -8.20 11.76
CA PRO A 83 6.13 -8.32 12.20
C PRO A 83 6.16 -8.09 13.71
N ARG A 84 6.78 -9.02 14.43
CA ARG A 84 7.15 -8.82 15.83
C ARG A 84 8.13 -7.64 15.87
N LEU A 85 7.75 -6.50 16.43
CA LEU A 85 8.67 -5.47 16.93
C LEU A 85 7.97 -4.44 17.82
N CYS A 86 8.66 -4.13 18.92
CA CYS A 86 8.46 -3.12 19.97
C CYS A 86 7.04 -2.84 20.48
N GLY A 87 6.76 -3.37 21.67
CA GLY A 87 5.75 -2.82 22.58
C GLY A 87 4.35 -3.41 22.40
N LEU A 88 4.12 -4.57 23.01
CA LEU A 88 2.77 -4.98 23.39
C LEU A 88 2.22 -3.96 24.40
N VAL A 89 1.35 -3.06 23.94
CA VAL A 89 0.22 -2.62 24.74
C VAL A 89 -1.02 -2.96 23.94
N GLY A 90 -1.75 -3.97 24.43
CA GLY A 90 -3.00 -4.39 23.82
C GLY A 90 -3.96 -3.21 23.73
N HIS A 91 -4.45 -2.93 22.53
CA HIS A 91 -5.71 -2.22 22.35
C HIS A 91 -6.70 -3.18 21.72
N ALA A 92 -7.73 -3.47 22.50
CA ALA A 92 -8.87 -4.29 22.11
C ALA A 92 -9.41 -3.78 20.76
N ARG A 93 -9.44 -4.64 19.75
CA ARG A 93 -10.22 -4.43 18.53
C ARG A 93 -11.70 -4.57 18.87
N GLY A 94 -12.25 -3.52 19.46
CA GLY A 94 -13.67 -3.35 19.70
C GLY A 94 -14.40 -2.99 18.41
N ALA A 95 -15.27 -3.90 17.99
CA ALA A 95 -16.49 -3.69 17.21
C ALA A 95 -16.76 -2.27 16.68
N GLN A 96 -16.54 -2.04 15.39
CA GLN A 96 -17.22 -0.96 14.64
C GLN A 96 -17.27 -1.29 13.15
N ALA A 97 -17.96 -2.38 12.81
CA ALA A 97 -18.33 -2.71 11.43
C ALA A 97 -19.77 -3.21 11.40
N ARG A 98 -20.73 -2.36 11.79
CA ARG A 98 -22.15 -2.55 11.46
C ARG A 98 -22.96 -1.27 11.61
N ARG A 99 -22.93 -0.42 10.58
CA ARG A 99 -24.06 0.45 10.18
C ARG A 99 -23.90 0.78 8.70
N LEU A 100 -24.34 -0.15 7.86
CA LEU A 100 -24.78 0.13 6.50
C LEU A 100 -26.30 -0.09 6.49
N ALA A 101 -27.01 0.83 5.84
CA ALA A 101 -28.43 0.81 5.51
C ALA A 101 -29.45 1.28 6.57
N THR A 102 -29.27 2.47 7.13
CA THR A 102 -30.42 3.35 7.46
C THR A 102 -30.15 4.72 6.83
N GLY A 103 -30.98 5.13 5.86
CA GLY A 103 -30.77 6.26 4.95
C GLY A 103 -30.85 7.66 5.57
N ALA A 104 -30.38 7.86 6.79
CA ALA A 104 -30.17 9.18 7.37
C ALA A 104 -28.70 9.27 7.80
N GLY A 105 -27.90 9.97 6.99
CA GLY A 105 -26.59 10.44 7.44
C GLY A 105 -26.76 11.40 8.63
N PRO A 106 -25.66 11.71 9.35
CA PRO A 106 -25.72 12.70 10.42
C PRO A 106 -26.20 14.05 9.87
N ASP A 107 -27.01 14.77 10.65
CA ASP A 107 -27.41 16.12 10.32
C ASP A 107 -26.19 17.06 10.41
N LEU A 108 -25.70 17.50 9.24
CA LEU A 108 -24.54 18.37 9.11
C LEU A 108 -24.97 19.83 8.98
N GLY A 109 -25.69 20.31 9.99
CA GLY A 109 -26.02 21.73 10.16
C GLY A 109 -24.77 22.61 10.39
N LEU A 110 -24.95 23.92 10.31
CA LEU A 110 -23.86 24.88 10.59
C LEU A 110 -23.34 24.67 12.02
N GLY A 111 -22.02 24.56 12.18
CA GLY A 111 -21.36 24.27 13.47
C GLY A 111 -21.31 22.78 13.86
N ALA A 112 -21.96 21.88 13.10
CA ALA A 112 -21.86 20.45 13.36
C ALA A 112 -20.40 19.99 13.25
N THR A 113 -19.98 19.13 14.18
CA THR A 113 -18.59 18.68 14.27
C THR A 113 -18.50 17.15 14.27
N LEU A 114 -17.63 16.60 13.43
CA LEU A 114 -17.26 15.19 13.44
C LEU A 114 -15.83 15.06 13.96
N GLN A 115 -15.58 14.08 14.83
CA GLN A 115 -14.26 13.88 15.43
C GLN A 115 -13.86 12.41 15.49
N ARG A 116 -12.55 12.17 15.51
CA ARG A 116 -11.96 10.85 15.71
C ARG A 116 -10.64 10.96 16.46
N ALA A 117 -10.55 10.24 17.58
CA ALA A 117 -9.29 10.02 18.29
C ALA A 117 -8.46 8.95 17.56
N VAL A 118 -7.15 9.14 17.51
CA VAL A 118 -6.21 8.26 16.80
C VAL A 118 -4.81 8.39 17.39
N ALA A 119 -4.06 7.31 17.38
CA ALA A 119 -2.62 7.33 17.56
C ALA A 119 -2.00 6.54 16.40
N PHE A 120 -1.09 7.16 15.66
CA PHE A 120 -0.46 6.52 14.51
C PHE A 120 0.67 5.62 14.97
N GLY A 121 0.51 4.31 14.87
CA GLY A 121 1.54 3.35 15.24
C GLY A 121 2.67 3.28 14.21
N PRO A 122 3.83 2.71 14.58
CA PRO A 122 4.94 2.49 13.66
C PRO A 122 4.55 1.66 12.42
N SER A 123 3.65 0.68 12.59
CA SER A 123 3.16 -0.18 11.52
C SER A 123 2.37 0.59 10.46
N GLU A 124 1.46 1.46 10.88
CA GLU A 124 0.64 2.29 10.01
C GLU A 124 1.51 3.30 9.27
N VAL A 125 2.47 3.92 9.96
CA VAL A 125 3.43 4.85 9.34
C VAL A 125 4.30 4.14 8.31
N ALA A 126 4.81 2.95 8.63
CA ALA A 126 5.58 2.16 7.68
C ALA A 126 4.73 1.74 6.46
N ALA A 127 3.47 1.38 6.67
CA ALA A 127 2.55 1.06 5.58
C ALA A 127 2.27 2.28 4.69
N PHE A 128 2.06 3.45 5.30
CA PHE A 128 1.83 4.69 4.56
C PHE A 128 3.06 5.09 3.74
N VAL A 129 4.26 5.04 4.32
CA VAL A 129 5.52 5.32 3.60
C VAL A 129 5.71 4.36 2.43
N ARG A 130 5.44 3.06 2.60
CA ARG A 130 5.51 2.10 1.49
C ARG A 130 4.48 2.42 0.39
N LEU A 131 3.29 2.87 0.76
CA LEU A 131 2.24 3.23 -0.19
C LEU A 131 2.57 4.49 -0.98
N THR A 132 3.14 5.51 -0.32
CA THR A 132 3.42 6.81 -0.94
C THR A 132 4.79 6.91 -1.57
N GLY A 133 5.74 6.09 -1.16
CA GLY A 133 7.15 6.20 -1.54
C GLY A 133 7.89 7.33 -0.83
N ASP A 134 7.36 7.87 0.27
CA ASP A 134 8.02 8.93 1.05
C ASP A 134 9.20 8.36 1.86
N THR A 135 10.38 8.33 1.25
CA THR A 135 11.59 7.74 1.82
C THR A 135 12.33 8.65 2.80
N ASN A 136 11.72 9.75 3.27
CA ASN A 136 12.36 10.61 4.26
C ASN A 136 12.63 9.84 5.57
N PRO A 137 13.90 9.70 5.99
CA PRO A 137 14.26 8.82 7.08
C PRO A 137 13.69 9.22 8.45
N ILE A 138 13.25 10.47 8.63
CA ILE A 138 12.64 10.95 9.88
C ILE A 138 11.33 10.19 10.24
N HIS A 139 10.72 9.51 9.27
CA HIS A 139 9.50 8.73 9.48
C HIS A 139 9.76 7.30 9.99
N GLN A 140 10.97 6.76 9.77
CA GLN A 140 11.26 5.33 10.00
C GLN A 140 12.55 5.06 10.79
N SER A 141 13.47 6.02 10.88
CA SER A 141 14.76 5.89 11.55
C SER A 141 14.83 6.83 12.75
N LEU A 142 14.84 6.26 13.96
CA LEU A 142 14.99 7.03 15.19
C LEU A 142 16.32 7.83 15.21
N PRO A 143 17.48 7.27 14.82
CA PRO A 143 18.71 8.05 14.73
C PRO A 143 18.60 9.25 13.78
N ALA A 144 17.91 9.11 12.65
CA ALA A 144 17.72 10.21 11.71
C ALA A 144 16.77 11.29 12.28
N ALA A 145 15.70 10.87 12.95
CA ALA A 145 14.78 11.78 13.63
C ALA A 145 15.49 12.57 14.76
N GLN A 146 16.30 11.88 15.57
CA GLN A 146 17.11 12.50 16.63
C GLN A 146 18.17 13.46 16.09
N ALA A 147 18.85 13.09 14.99
CA ALA A 147 19.78 13.97 14.30
C ALA A 147 19.08 15.25 13.76
N ALA A 148 17.79 15.15 13.43
CA ALA A 148 16.95 16.29 13.05
C ALA A 148 16.32 17.03 14.24
N GLY A 149 16.64 16.66 15.48
CA GLY A 149 16.17 17.32 16.70
C GLY A 149 14.82 16.81 17.25
N PHE A 150 14.34 15.65 16.80
CA PHE A 150 13.10 15.06 17.27
C PHE A 150 13.33 13.90 18.24
N GLU A 151 12.51 13.81 19.29
CA GLU A 151 12.61 12.75 20.30
C GLU A 151 12.18 11.37 19.77
N ARG A 152 11.28 11.36 18.79
CA ARG A 152 10.73 10.17 18.15
C ARG A 152 10.59 10.38 16.65
N CYS A 153 10.44 9.28 15.91
CA CYS A 153 10.03 9.35 14.51
C CYS A 153 8.74 10.16 14.35
N LEU A 154 8.62 10.83 13.22
CA LEU A 154 7.47 11.67 12.91
C LEU A 154 6.48 10.97 12.00
N VAL A 155 5.20 11.27 12.18
CA VAL A 155 4.15 10.86 11.25
C VAL A 155 4.23 11.75 10.00
N PRO A 156 4.19 11.19 8.77
CA PRO A 156 4.06 12.01 7.55
C PRO A 156 2.86 12.94 7.65
N GLY A 157 3.05 14.25 7.41
CA GLY A 157 1.99 15.24 7.63
C GLY A 157 0.71 14.94 6.85
N ILE A 158 0.84 14.47 5.61
CA ILE A 158 -0.30 14.07 4.77
C ILE A 158 -1.02 12.84 5.31
N MET A 159 -0.31 11.90 5.95
CA MET A 159 -0.95 10.76 6.64
C MET A 159 -1.88 11.26 7.75
N ALA A 160 -1.41 12.23 8.54
CA ALA A 160 -2.22 12.83 9.60
C ALA A 160 -3.43 13.59 9.04
N ALA A 161 -3.24 14.36 7.95
CA ALA A 161 -4.31 15.10 7.29
C ALA A 161 -5.34 14.20 6.57
N SER A 162 -4.98 12.97 6.20
CA SER A 162 -5.87 12.01 5.53
C SER A 162 -7.09 11.61 6.38
N LEU A 163 -7.08 11.92 7.68
CA LEU A 163 -8.21 11.72 8.58
C LEU A 163 -9.40 12.63 8.25
N PHE A 164 -9.19 13.83 7.71
CA PHE A 164 -10.27 14.77 7.39
C PHE A 164 -11.23 14.25 6.31
N PRO A 165 -10.75 13.79 5.14
CA PRO A 165 -11.62 13.14 4.16
C PRO A 165 -12.23 11.85 4.69
N ALA A 166 -11.52 11.08 5.52
CA ALA A 166 -12.06 9.86 6.12
C ALA A 166 -13.24 10.14 7.07
N LEU A 167 -13.17 11.21 7.88
CA LEU A 167 -14.27 11.66 8.74
C LEU A 167 -15.51 12.02 7.92
N ILE A 168 -15.34 12.82 6.87
CA ILE A 168 -16.45 13.30 6.04
C ILE A 168 -17.05 12.15 5.23
N GLY A 169 -16.21 11.36 4.55
CA GLY A 169 -16.68 10.26 3.69
C GLY A 169 -17.30 9.09 4.45
N SER A 170 -16.85 8.82 5.67
CA SER A 170 -17.47 7.78 6.52
C SER A 170 -18.80 8.24 7.13
N ALA A 171 -18.92 9.54 7.44
CA ALA A 171 -20.15 10.11 7.96
C ALA A 171 -21.22 10.27 6.88
N VAL A 172 -20.83 10.69 5.67
CA VAL A 172 -21.75 10.87 4.54
C VAL A 172 -21.27 10.06 3.34
N PRO A 173 -21.71 8.80 3.22
CA PRO A 173 -21.41 7.97 2.06
C PRO A 173 -21.86 8.66 0.76
N GLY A 174 -20.96 8.69 -0.23
CA GLY A 174 -21.20 9.39 -1.50
C GLY A 174 -20.88 10.89 -1.49
N ALA A 175 -20.39 11.44 -0.37
CA ALA A 175 -19.83 12.79 -0.36
C ALA A 175 -18.56 12.86 -1.23
N LEU A 176 -18.52 13.83 -2.13
CA LEU A 176 -17.38 14.09 -2.99
C LEU A 176 -16.47 15.14 -2.34
N TYR A 177 -15.22 14.76 -2.08
CA TYR A 177 -14.21 15.65 -1.51
C TYR A 177 -13.61 16.53 -2.62
N LEU A 178 -13.79 17.85 -2.53
CA LEU A 178 -13.44 18.77 -3.62
C LEU A 178 -12.12 19.48 -3.40
N THR A 179 -11.90 20.07 -2.22
CA THR A 179 -10.69 20.83 -1.92
C THR A 179 -10.26 20.62 -0.47
N GLN A 180 -8.97 20.78 -0.22
CA GLN A 180 -8.39 20.82 1.12
C GLN A 180 -7.20 21.79 1.11
N THR A 181 -7.14 22.64 2.12
CA THR A 181 -5.99 23.49 2.44
C THR A 181 -5.37 23.03 3.75
N LEU A 182 -4.05 23.01 3.88
CA LEU A 182 -3.38 22.50 5.07
C LEU A 182 -2.29 23.46 5.53
N LYS A 183 -2.18 23.62 6.84
CA LYS A 183 -1.08 24.29 7.55
C LYS A 183 -0.57 23.33 8.62
N PHE A 184 0.64 22.80 8.43
CA PHE A 184 1.34 21.99 9.41
C PHE A 184 2.00 22.92 10.42
N ARG A 185 1.43 23.00 11.63
CA ARG A 185 1.84 23.95 12.67
C ARG A 185 2.95 23.40 13.56
N ALA A 186 2.91 22.11 13.82
CA ALA A 186 3.90 21.40 14.62
C ALA A 186 3.95 19.93 14.17
N PRO A 187 5.10 19.24 14.35
CA PRO A 187 5.21 17.84 14.02
C PRO A 187 4.29 16.99 14.91
N VAL A 188 3.85 15.86 14.36
CA VAL A 188 3.12 14.80 15.07
C VAL A 188 4.07 13.64 15.25
N GLN A 189 4.29 13.21 16.49
CA GLN A 189 5.18 12.08 16.78
C GLN A 189 4.44 10.75 16.66
N VAL A 190 5.16 9.70 16.28
CA VAL A 190 4.61 8.34 16.24
C VAL A 190 4.10 7.93 17.62
N SER A 191 2.94 7.29 17.65
CA SER A 191 2.20 6.88 18.86
C SER A 191 1.74 8.03 19.77
N GLU A 192 1.80 9.29 19.32
CA GLU A 192 1.20 10.41 20.03
C GLU A 192 -0.34 10.40 19.84
N PRO A 193 -1.15 10.52 20.91
CA PRO A 193 -2.60 10.55 20.80
C PRO A 193 -3.07 11.89 20.24
N MET A 194 -3.82 11.83 19.15
CA MET A 194 -4.36 12.98 18.42
C MET A 194 -5.88 12.92 18.35
N LEU A 195 -6.50 14.09 18.22
CA LEU A 195 -7.92 14.26 17.91
C LEU A 195 -8.06 15.01 16.59
N ALA A 196 -8.54 14.32 15.56
CA ALA A 196 -8.93 14.94 14.30
C ALA A 196 -10.38 15.41 14.39
N SER A 197 -10.66 16.62 13.92
CA SER A 197 -11.99 17.22 13.90
C SER A 197 -12.26 17.95 12.59
N VAL A 198 -13.49 17.86 12.11
CA VAL A 198 -14.02 18.66 11.00
C VAL A 198 -15.32 19.33 11.45
N THR A 199 -15.41 20.65 11.32
CA THR A 199 -16.57 21.45 11.78
C THR A 199 -17.18 22.20 10.61
N VAL A 200 -18.48 22.09 10.38
CA VAL A 200 -19.17 22.78 9.27
C VAL A 200 -19.13 24.29 9.51
N SER A 201 -18.37 25.02 8.68
CA SER A 201 -18.22 26.48 8.78
C SER A 201 -19.05 27.23 7.74
N ARG A 202 -19.47 26.57 6.66
CA ARG A 202 -20.36 27.17 5.65
C ARG A 202 -21.19 26.11 4.92
N ILE A 203 -22.45 26.45 4.64
CA ILE A 203 -23.36 25.64 3.82
C ILE A 203 -23.77 26.46 2.59
N SER A 204 -23.67 25.86 1.40
CA SER A 204 -24.10 26.46 0.14
C SER A 204 -24.75 25.39 -0.74
N GLY A 205 -26.06 25.19 -0.55
CA GLY A 205 -26.78 24.06 -1.14
C GLY A 205 -26.17 22.73 -0.67
N ARG A 206 -25.72 21.90 -1.61
CA ARG A 206 -25.05 20.61 -1.31
C ARG A 206 -23.56 20.75 -1.01
N ARG A 207 -22.98 21.94 -1.08
CA ARG A 207 -21.54 22.16 -0.80
C ARG A 207 -21.37 22.63 0.63
N LEU A 208 -20.60 21.87 1.41
CA LEU A 208 -20.25 22.19 2.79
C LEU A 208 -18.76 22.49 2.88
N THR A 209 -18.43 23.63 3.49
CA THR A 209 -17.07 23.96 3.90
C THR A 209 -16.88 23.56 5.35
N PHE A 210 -15.74 22.95 5.65
CA PHE A 210 -15.37 22.48 6.97
C PHE A 210 -14.08 23.15 7.41
N ASP A 211 -14.02 23.55 8.67
CA ASP A 211 -12.77 23.85 9.35
C ASP A 211 -12.17 22.53 9.83
N THR A 212 -10.93 22.25 9.44
CA THR A 212 -10.27 20.97 9.71
C THR A 212 -9.12 21.17 10.69
N GLN A 213 -9.10 20.41 11.77
CA GLN A 213 -8.06 20.52 12.80
C GLN A 213 -7.61 19.16 13.31
N LEU A 214 -6.31 19.03 13.57
CA LEU A 214 -5.71 17.94 14.31
C LEU A 214 -5.07 18.54 15.56
N THR A 215 -5.50 18.08 16.72
CA THR A 215 -5.04 18.57 18.03
C THR A 215 -4.44 17.44 18.84
N ASP A 216 -3.50 17.78 19.73
CA ASP A 216 -3.00 16.84 20.72
C ASP A 216 -3.87 16.81 21.99
N SER A 217 -3.47 16.00 22.98
CA SER A 217 -4.18 15.90 24.26
C SER A 217 -4.21 17.19 25.09
N ALA A 218 -3.33 18.16 24.82
CA ALA A 218 -3.33 19.47 25.46
C ALA A 218 -4.15 20.51 24.67
N GLY A 219 -4.75 20.12 23.54
CA GLY A 219 -5.51 21.00 22.66
C GLY A 219 -4.64 21.83 21.72
N ALA A 220 -3.32 21.60 21.67
CA ALA A 220 -2.47 22.34 20.75
C ALA A 220 -2.67 21.83 19.31
N VAL A 221 -2.85 22.77 18.38
CA VAL A 221 -3.13 22.48 16.97
C VAL A 221 -1.85 22.05 16.26
N ARG A 222 -1.83 20.82 15.76
CA ARG A 222 -0.72 20.26 14.98
C ARG A 222 -0.93 20.47 13.48
N VAL A 223 -2.16 20.30 13.02
CA VAL A 223 -2.56 20.56 11.62
C VAL A 223 -3.85 21.36 11.63
N SER A 224 -3.93 22.38 10.78
CA SER A 224 -5.14 23.20 10.59
C SER A 224 -5.41 23.41 9.11
N GLY A 225 -6.65 23.69 8.75
CA GLY A 225 -7.02 23.83 7.35
C GLY A 225 -8.50 24.06 7.13
N SER A 226 -8.89 24.05 5.86
CA SER A 226 -10.29 24.05 5.44
C SER A 226 -10.49 23.06 4.31
N ALA A 227 -11.62 22.35 4.34
CA ALA A 227 -12.03 21.39 3.33
C ALA A 227 -13.38 21.77 2.72
N LEU A 228 -13.56 21.49 1.43
CA LEU A 228 -14.84 21.59 0.75
C LEU A 228 -15.28 20.20 0.31
N ALA A 229 -16.50 19.80 0.69
CA ALA A 229 -17.12 18.58 0.19
C ALA A 229 -18.51 18.87 -0.37
N MET A 230 -18.92 18.08 -1.37
CA MET A 230 -20.27 18.09 -1.91
C MET A 230 -21.02 16.85 -1.44
N LEU A 231 -22.14 17.05 -0.76
CA LEU A 231 -23.01 15.96 -0.31
C LEU A 231 -23.75 15.32 -1.50
N PRO A 232 -24.13 14.03 -1.42
CA PRO A 232 -24.99 13.41 -2.42
C PRO A 232 -26.36 14.11 -2.51
N PRO A 233 -27.16 13.87 -3.55
CA PRO A 233 -28.51 14.41 -3.65
C PRO A 233 -29.35 13.88 -2.49
N SER A 234 -30.20 14.72 -1.91
CA SER A 234 -31.27 14.27 -1.01
C SER A 234 -32.26 13.44 -1.84
N THR A 235 -32.32 12.14 -1.56
CA THR A 235 -33.34 11.22 -2.10
C THR A 235 -34.71 11.53 -1.52
#